data_AF-A0A7G2TKD8-F1
#
_entry.id   AF-A0A7G2TKD8-F1
#
_cell.length_a   1.000
_cell.length_b   1.000
_cell.length_c   1.000
_cell.angle_alpha   90.00
_cell.angle_beta   90.00
_cell.angle_gamma   90.00
#
_symmetry.space_group_name_H-M   'P 1'
#
loop_
_entity.id
_entity.type
_entity.pdbx_description
1 polymer ?
#
loop_
_entity_poly.entity_id
_entity_poly.type
_entity_poly.pdbx_seq_one_letter_code
_entity_poly.pdbx_strand_id
1 'polypeptide(L)'
;MRTSALLAAAALVSLLAGQAIAEVRLVMVSQPGCAYCARWEAEIAPAYPNTTEGRFAPLLRADLRQGAPEGITYERKVLFTPTFILVDNGSELARLEGYPGEDFFWPLLSRMLEHSTNFDPDAADDMPPSSPEGG
;
A
#
# COMPACT_ATOMS: atom_id res chain seq x y z
N MET A 1 -5.39 41.09 45.78
CA MET A 1 -6.65 40.29 45.84
C MET A 1 -7.29 40.35 44.46
N ARG A 2 -7.18 39.28 43.66
CA ARG A 2 -8.30 38.45 43.11
C ARG A 2 -9.28 39.30 42.30
N THR A 3 -9.33 39.26 40.97
CA THR A 3 -9.82 38.22 40.04
C THR A 3 -9.45 38.70 38.62
N SER A 4 -9.10 37.90 37.60
CA SER A 4 -9.80 36.75 37.07
C SER A 4 -8.82 35.89 36.27
N ALA A 5 -8.54 34.69 36.81
CA ALA A 5 -8.21 33.54 35.98
C ALA A 5 -9.44 33.19 35.12
N LEU A 6 -9.22 32.39 34.06
CA LEU A 6 -10.23 31.75 33.18
C LEU A 6 -10.39 32.37 31.78
N LEU A 7 -9.32 32.51 31.02
CA LEU A 7 -9.39 32.58 29.54
C LEU A 7 -8.28 31.74 28.87
N ALA A 8 -7.82 30.67 29.51
CA ALA A 8 -6.66 29.90 29.04
C ALA A 8 -6.97 28.44 28.64
N ALA A 9 -8.24 28.03 28.53
CA ALA A 9 -8.59 26.60 28.51
C ALA A 9 -9.43 26.10 27.32
N ALA A 10 -9.57 26.85 26.21
CA ALA A 10 -10.54 26.48 25.15
C ALA A 10 -9.95 26.24 23.74
N ALA A 11 -8.63 26.10 23.57
CA ALA A 11 -8.03 25.97 22.23
C ALA A 11 -7.09 24.76 22.05
N LEU A 12 -7.32 23.66 22.77
CA LEU A 12 -6.51 22.44 22.65
C LEU A 12 -7.33 21.19 22.27
N VAL A 13 -8.36 21.37 21.44
CA VAL A 13 -9.19 20.28 20.92
C VAL A 13 -9.37 20.50 19.42
N SER A 14 -8.44 20.03 18.56
CA SER A 14 -8.72 19.90 17.11
C SER A 14 -7.66 19.17 16.24
N LEU A 15 -6.51 18.70 16.75
CA LEU A 15 -5.51 18.03 15.87
C LEU A 15 -5.31 16.53 16.17
N LEU A 16 -6.42 15.81 16.39
CA LEU A 16 -6.47 14.37 16.11
C LEU A 16 -7.09 14.20 14.72
N ALA A 17 -6.50 14.83 13.71
CA ALA A 17 -6.76 14.42 12.35
C ALA A 17 -6.13 13.02 12.22
N GLY A 18 -6.97 11.99 12.33
CA GLY A 18 -6.60 10.63 11.97
C GLY A 18 -5.90 10.70 10.63
N GLN A 19 -4.72 10.09 10.55
CA GLN A 19 -3.99 10.01 9.29
C GLN A 19 -4.86 9.17 8.37
N ALA A 20 -5.71 9.84 7.58
CA ALA A 20 -6.42 9.20 6.51
C ALA A 20 -5.34 8.50 5.67
N ILE A 21 -5.49 7.20 5.43
CA ILE A 21 -4.67 6.46 4.48
C ILE A 21 -5.07 6.97 3.10
N ALA A 22 -4.69 8.22 2.81
CA ALA A 22 -5.00 8.95 1.59
C ALA A 22 -3.95 8.62 0.53
N GLU A 23 -3.70 7.33 0.35
CA GLU A 23 -2.69 6.84 -0.57
C GLU A 23 -3.12 5.49 -1.12
N VAL A 24 -2.90 5.30 -2.42
CA VAL A 24 -3.03 4.01 -3.09
C VAL A 24 -2.02 3.05 -2.46
N ARG A 25 -2.43 1.85 -2.05
CA ARG A 25 -1.54 0.85 -1.46
C ARG A 25 -1.75 -0.51 -2.11
N LEU A 26 -0.68 -1.29 -2.21
CA LEU A 26 -0.77 -2.71 -2.52
C LEU A 26 -0.65 -3.52 -1.23
N VAL A 27 -1.75 -4.10 -0.76
CA VAL A 27 -1.75 -4.96 0.42
C VAL A 27 -1.44 -6.40 0.02
N MET A 28 -0.27 -6.91 0.40
CA MET A 28 0.05 -8.33 0.31
C MET A 28 -0.44 -9.06 1.56
N VAL A 29 -1.48 -9.87 1.39
CA VAL A 29 -2.01 -10.75 2.42
C VAL A 29 -1.27 -12.09 2.36
N SER A 30 -0.65 -12.46 3.48
CA SER A 30 0.16 -13.66 3.66
C SER A 30 -0.31 -14.49 4.85
N GLN A 31 0.27 -15.66 5.05
CA GLN A 31 0.09 -16.44 6.28
C GLN A 31 1.34 -17.29 6.56
N PRO A 32 1.58 -17.70 7.82
CA PRO A 32 2.66 -18.62 8.17
C PRO A 32 2.60 -19.92 7.35
N GLY A 33 3.76 -20.34 6.83
CA GLY A 33 3.90 -21.56 6.02
C GLY A 33 3.54 -21.39 4.54
N CYS A 34 3.22 -20.18 4.08
CA CYS A 34 2.94 -19.90 2.67
C CYS A 34 4.22 -19.87 1.82
N ALA A 35 4.52 -20.98 1.13
CA ALA A 35 5.70 -21.10 0.25
C ALA A 35 5.71 -20.04 -0.87
N TYR A 36 4.56 -19.77 -1.49
CA TYR A 36 4.45 -18.76 -2.56
C TYR A 36 4.59 -17.32 -2.05
N CYS A 37 4.22 -17.05 -0.80
CA CYS A 37 4.45 -15.75 -0.17
C CYS A 37 5.95 -15.55 0.04
N ALA A 38 6.64 -16.54 0.61
CA ALA A 38 8.09 -16.49 0.77
C ALA A 38 8.83 -16.34 -0.57
N ARG A 39 8.32 -16.99 -1.62
CA ARG A 39 8.86 -16.83 -2.98
C ARG A 39 8.71 -15.40 -3.49
N TRP A 40 7.52 -14.80 -3.39
CA TRP A 40 7.30 -13.40 -3.79
C TRP A 40 8.18 -12.43 -2.98
N GLU A 41 8.36 -12.68 -1.68
CA GLU A 41 9.24 -11.89 -0.82
C GLU A 41 10.72 -11.96 -1.24
N ALA A 42 11.15 -13.09 -1.78
CA ALA A 42 12.52 -13.26 -2.27
C ALA A 42 12.73 -12.65 -3.67
N GLU A 43 11.76 -12.84 -4.57
CA GLU A 43 11.88 -12.49 -5.99
C GLU A 43 11.47 -11.04 -6.30
N ILE A 44 10.40 -10.54 -5.67
CA ILE A 44 9.76 -9.27 -6.04
C ILE A 44 10.00 -8.18 -5.00
N ALA A 45 9.78 -8.49 -3.73
CA ALA A 45 9.79 -7.47 -2.66
C ALA A 45 11.05 -6.59 -2.60
N PRO A 46 12.28 -7.10 -2.87
CA PRO A 46 13.49 -6.27 -2.84
C PRO A 46 13.50 -5.18 -3.93
N ALA A 47 12.97 -5.49 -5.12
CA ALA A 47 12.92 -4.56 -6.24
C ALA A 47 11.68 -3.65 -6.19
N TYR A 48 10.58 -4.14 -5.64
CA TYR A 48 9.26 -3.48 -5.62
C TYR A 48 9.30 -1.97 -5.32
N PRO A 49 9.87 -1.47 -4.20
CA PRO A 49 9.85 -0.03 -3.88
C PRO A 49 10.63 0.84 -4.88
N ASN A 50 11.49 0.25 -5.71
CA ASN A 50 12.29 0.96 -6.71
C ASN A 50 11.64 0.96 -8.11
N THR A 51 10.49 0.31 -8.27
CA THR A 51 9.70 0.30 -9.52
C THR A 51 8.71 1.45 -9.56
N THR A 52 8.20 1.77 -10.75
CA THR A 52 7.15 2.78 -10.92
C THR A 52 5.87 2.33 -10.21
N GLU A 53 5.50 1.06 -10.34
CA GLU A 53 4.36 0.43 -9.69
C GLU A 53 4.47 0.49 -8.17
N GLY A 54 5.61 0.12 -7.60
CA GLY A 54 5.78 0.07 -6.15
C GLY A 54 5.97 1.44 -5.49
N ARG A 55 6.42 2.45 -6.22
CA ARG A 55 6.35 3.85 -5.77
C ARG A 55 4.92 4.38 -5.81
N PHE A 56 4.14 4.00 -6.83
CA PHE A 56 2.76 4.45 -6.98
C PHE A 56 1.82 3.77 -5.96
N ALA A 57 2.00 2.47 -5.70
CA ALA A 57 1.22 1.70 -4.75
C ALA A 57 2.12 1.06 -3.68
N PRO A 58 2.62 1.82 -2.69
CA PRO A 58 3.54 1.30 -1.69
C PRO A 58 3.01 0.05 -0.99
N LEU A 59 3.88 -0.93 -0.80
CA LEU A 59 3.53 -2.23 -0.24
C LEU A 59 3.05 -2.11 1.22
N LEU A 60 2.00 -2.84 1.57
CA LEU A 60 1.57 -3.10 2.95
C LEU A 60 1.47 -4.61 3.15
N ARG A 61 2.04 -5.15 4.23
CA ARG A 61 1.95 -6.58 4.55
C ARG A 61 0.85 -6.83 5.58
N ALA A 62 0.03 -7.85 5.35
CA ALA A 62 -1.04 -8.26 6.25
C ALA A 62 -1.05 -9.78 6.46
N ASP A 63 -1.53 -10.24 7.61
CA ASP A 63 -1.76 -11.65 7.90
C ASP A 63 -3.23 -11.99 7.67
N LEU A 64 -3.50 -13.02 6.87
CA LEU A 64 -4.84 -13.49 6.54
C LEU A 64 -5.71 -13.74 7.79
N ARG A 65 -5.12 -14.19 8.90
CA ARG A 65 -5.83 -14.49 10.14
C ARG A 65 -6.22 -13.25 10.94
N GLN A 66 -5.58 -12.11 10.69
CA GLN A 66 -5.89 -10.84 11.35
C GLN A 66 -6.96 -10.03 10.60
N GLY A 67 -7.28 -10.42 9.37
CA GLY A 67 -8.24 -9.70 8.52
C GLY A 67 -7.63 -8.47 7.87
N ALA A 68 -8.49 -7.52 7.47
CA ALA A 68 -8.04 -6.27 6.86
C ALA A 68 -7.30 -5.41 7.89
N PRO A 69 -6.17 -4.76 7.51
CA PRO A 69 -5.53 -3.75 8.35
C PRO A 69 -6.48 -2.64 8.77
N GLU A 70 -6.16 -1.96 9.87
CA GLU A 70 -6.95 -0.83 10.35
C GLU A 70 -7.17 0.23 9.26
N GLY A 71 -8.40 0.71 9.13
CA GLY A 71 -8.78 1.70 8.11
C GLY A 71 -8.97 1.12 6.70
N ILE A 72 -8.76 -0.18 6.48
CA ILE A 72 -8.96 -0.85 5.19
C ILE A 72 -10.20 -1.75 5.24
N THR A 73 -11.01 -1.71 4.19
CA THR A 73 -12.15 -2.60 3.98
C THR A 73 -11.95 -3.42 2.71
N TYR A 74 -11.94 -4.74 2.85
CA TYR A 74 -11.95 -5.65 1.70
C TYR A 74 -13.37 -5.85 1.18
N GLU A 75 -13.54 -5.89 -0.14
CA GLU A 75 -14.82 -6.19 -0.79
C GLU A 75 -15.32 -7.60 -0.46
N ARG A 76 -14.38 -8.53 -0.30
CA ARG A 76 -14.64 -9.93 0.06
C ARG A 76 -13.54 -10.54 0.90
N LYS A 77 -13.87 -11.61 1.63
CA LYS A 77 -12.89 -12.39 2.41
C LYS A 77 -11.72 -12.85 1.51
N VAL A 78 -10.53 -12.88 2.11
CA VAL A 78 -9.34 -13.46 1.48
C VAL A 78 -9.29 -14.93 1.81
N LEU A 79 -9.22 -15.78 0.79
CA LEU A 79 -9.22 -17.25 0.93
C LEU A 79 -7.91 -17.89 0.48
N PHE A 80 -7.06 -17.14 -0.22
CA PHE A 80 -5.81 -17.63 -0.81
C PHE A 80 -4.64 -16.73 -0.43
N THR A 81 -3.44 -17.30 -0.37
CA THR A 81 -2.20 -16.56 -0.09
C THR A 81 -1.09 -16.97 -1.07
N PRO A 82 -0.29 -16.01 -1.58
CA PRO A 82 -0.45 -14.57 -1.37
C PRO A 82 -1.68 -14.03 -2.13
N THR A 83 -2.33 -13.02 -1.57
CA THR A 83 -3.30 -12.18 -2.31
C THR A 83 -2.80 -10.75 -2.26
N PHE A 84 -2.82 -10.06 -3.39
CA PHE A 84 -2.41 -8.67 -3.52
C PHE A 84 -3.65 -7.83 -3.75
N ILE A 85 -3.99 -6.96 -2.81
CA ILE A 85 -5.22 -6.16 -2.82
C ILE A 85 -4.81 -4.71 -3.04
N LEU A 86 -5.25 -4.15 -4.16
CA LEU A 86 -5.11 -2.73 -4.44
C LEU A 86 -6.18 -1.98 -3.67
N VAL A 87 -5.77 -1.02 -2.85
CA VAL A 87 -6.68 -0.19 -2.08
C VAL A 87 -6.41 1.28 -2.39
N ASP A 88 -7.46 2.09 -2.39
CA ASP A 88 -7.38 3.55 -2.41
C ASP A 88 -8.33 4.11 -1.35
N ASN A 89 -7.84 5.06 -0.56
CA ASN A 89 -8.58 5.65 0.57
C ASN A 89 -9.25 4.60 1.48
N GLY A 90 -8.52 3.49 1.74
CA GLY A 90 -9.00 2.39 2.58
C GLY A 90 -10.03 1.46 1.93
N SER A 91 -10.45 1.71 0.69
CA SER A 91 -11.39 0.83 -0.03
C SER A 91 -10.64 -0.04 -1.04
N GLU A 92 -10.93 -1.33 -1.05
CA GLU A 92 -10.43 -2.23 -2.10
C GLU A 92 -10.99 -1.82 -3.47
N LEU A 93 -10.11 -1.78 -4.47
CA LEU A 93 -10.43 -1.50 -5.87
C LEU A 93 -10.34 -2.75 -6.75
N ALA A 94 -9.34 -3.59 -6.49
CA ALA A 94 -9.05 -4.79 -7.25
C ALA A 94 -8.12 -5.72 -6.46
N ARG A 95 -7.98 -6.96 -6.92
CA ARG A 95 -6.99 -7.89 -6.36
C ARG A 95 -6.42 -8.89 -7.36
N LEU A 96 -5.23 -9.39 -7.04
CA LEU A 96 -4.59 -10.55 -7.68
C LEU A 96 -4.46 -11.68 -6.65
N GLU A 97 -4.86 -12.89 -7.01
CA GLU A 97 -4.81 -14.07 -6.13
C GLU A 97 -3.74 -15.06 -6.63
N GLY A 98 -2.76 -15.34 -5.78
CA GLY A 98 -1.63 -16.23 -6.08
C GLY A 98 -0.42 -15.50 -6.66
N TYR A 99 0.69 -16.24 -6.75
CA TYR A 99 1.93 -15.77 -7.35
C TYR A 99 2.56 -16.87 -8.19
N PRO A 100 2.30 -16.93 -9.52
CA PRO A 100 2.88 -17.94 -10.41
C PRO A 100 4.37 -17.73 -10.69
N GLY A 101 4.84 -16.48 -10.67
CA GLY A 101 6.21 -16.06 -10.93
C GLY A 101 6.26 -14.58 -11.35
N GLU A 102 7.47 -14.02 -11.46
CA GLU A 102 7.68 -12.60 -11.79
C GLU A 102 7.11 -12.17 -13.15
N ASP A 103 7.31 -13.00 -14.19
CA ASP A 103 6.82 -12.75 -15.55
C ASP A 103 5.29 -12.60 -15.65
N PHE A 104 4.58 -13.12 -14.65
CA PHE A 104 3.13 -12.96 -14.53
C PHE A 104 2.77 -11.79 -13.62
N PHE A 105 3.50 -11.62 -12.51
CA PHE A 105 3.15 -10.63 -11.50
C PHE A 105 3.21 -9.19 -12.03
N TRP A 106 4.31 -8.82 -12.68
CA TRP A 106 4.50 -7.45 -13.17
C TRP A 106 3.40 -7.00 -14.14
N PRO A 107 3.17 -7.68 -15.28
CA PRO A 107 2.15 -7.22 -16.23
C PRO A 107 0.72 -7.26 -15.67
N LEU A 108 0.43 -8.18 -14.74
CA LEU A 108 -0.87 -8.21 -14.06
C LEU A 108 -1.04 -7.06 -13.09
N LEU A 109 0.02 -6.70 -12.35
CA LEU A 109 0.01 -5.55 -11.45
C LEU A 109 -0.14 -4.24 -12.22
N SER A 110 0.67 -4.00 -13.25
CA SER A 110 0.61 -2.76 -14.04
C SER A 110 -0.79 -2.59 -14.64
N ARG A 111 -1.36 -3.65 -15.24
CA ARG A 111 -2.74 -3.64 -15.74
C ARG A 111 -3.76 -3.34 -14.64
N MET A 112 -3.63 -3.95 -13.46
CA MET A 112 -4.54 -3.71 -12.33
C MET A 112 -4.50 -2.24 -11.89
N LEU A 113 -3.31 -1.63 -11.84
CA LEU A 113 -3.14 -0.22 -11.53
C LEU A 113 -3.77 0.67 -12.61
N GLU A 114 -3.40 0.48 -13.88
CA GLU A 114 -3.95 1.26 -15.01
C GLU A 114 -5.48 1.24 -15.08
N HIS A 115 -6.12 0.10 -14.79
CA HIS A 115 -7.58 -0.03 -14.89
C HIS A 115 -8.32 0.54 -13.68
N SER A 116 -7.66 0.63 -12.53
CA SER A 116 -8.33 0.91 -11.25
C SER A 116 -7.98 2.29 -10.69
N THR A 117 -6.90 2.91 -11.17
CA THR A 117 -6.39 4.18 -10.66
C THR A 117 -6.02 5.12 -11.82
N ASN A 118 -5.35 6.23 -11.51
CA ASN A 118 -4.73 7.13 -12.46
C ASN A 118 -3.24 6.81 -12.71
N PHE A 119 -2.83 5.56 -12.47
CA PHE A 119 -1.46 5.13 -12.73
C PHE A 119 -1.11 5.28 -14.21
N ASP A 120 0.04 5.90 -14.46
CA ASP A 120 0.63 6.05 -15.78
C ASP A 120 2.00 5.36 -15.77
N PRO A 121 2.17 4.24 -16.51
CA PRO A 121 3.44 3.52 -16.56
C PRO A 121 4.56 4.33 -17.23
N ASP A 122 4.21 5.28 -18.09
CA ASP A 122 5.18 6.08 -18.87
C ASP A 122 5.67 7.30 -18.06
N ALA A 123 5.02 7.65 -16.95
CA ALA A 123 5.41 8.78 -16.10
C ALA A 123 6.82 8.65 -15.48
N ALA A 124 7.43 7.46 -15.52
CA ALA A 124 8.79 7.25 -15.06
C ALA A 124 9.87 7.60 -16.12
N ASP A 125 9.53 7.60 -17.41
CA ASP A 125 10.45 7.97 -18.48
C ASP A 125 10.71 9.50 -18.50
N ASP A 126 9.81 10.28 -17.90
CA ASP A 126 9.96 11.73 -17.72
C ASP A 126 10.73 12.10 -16.45
N MET A 127 11.05 11.14 -15.58
CA MET A 127 11.83 11.39 -14.37
C MET A 127 13.33 11.41 -14.74
N PRO A 128 14.05 12.53 -14.56
CA PRO A 128 15.47 12.57 -14.84
C PRO A 128 16.17 11.50 -13.99
N PRO A 129 17.18 10.77 -14.54
CA PRO A 129 17.88 9.76 -13.78
C PRO A 129 18.41 10.39 -12.49
N SER A 130 18.04 9.80 -11.35
CA SER A 130 18.64 10.14 -10.06
C SER A 130 20.12 9.80 -10.18
N SER A 131 20.92 10.82 -10.47
CA SER A 131 22.37 10.71 -10.49
C SER A 131 22.83 10.06 -9.18
N PRO A 132 23.73 9.08 -9.20
CA PRO A 132 24.32 8.60 -7.97
C PRO A 132 25.11 9.76 -7.37
N GLU A 133 24.67 10.27 -6.23
CA GLU A 133 25.47 11.18 -5.42
C GLU A 133 26.69 10.42 -4.87
N GLY A 134 27.77 10.45 -5.65
CA GLY A 134 29.15 10.69 -5.21
C GLY A 134 29.88 9.66 -4.33
N GLY A 135 31.07 9.27 -4.80
CA GLY A 135 32.25 9.04 -3.94
C GLY A 135 32.78 7.62 -3.88
#